data_AF-A0A0G4HQY3-F1
#
_entry.id   AF-A0A0G4HQY3-F1
#
_cell.length_a   1.000
_cell.length_b   1.000
_cell.length_c   1.000
_cell.angle_alpha   90.00
_cell.angle_beta   90.00
_cell.angle_gamma   90.00
#
_symmetry.space_group_name_H-M   'P 1'
#
loop_
_entity.id
_entity.type
_entity.pdbx_description
1 polymer ?
#
loop_
_entity_poly.entity_id
_entity_poly.type
_entity_poly.pdbx_seq_one_letter_code
_entity_poly.pdbx_strand_id
1 'polypeptide(L)'
;MKGFRFLLHVYPKGDKTALAGKATVCFAQLDSYRGELSYSLEVAGVKKQGTRHDLSDRSGWGWDICRSEDLVRAAQGTEDGTLEILVSLSAPVSKLVVIRGYTKN
;
A
#
# COMPACT_ATOMS: atom_id res chain seq x y z
N MET A 1 16.23 10.63 -10.31
CA MET A 1 15.89 9.60 -9.29
C MET A 1 15.23 8.44 -10.01
N LYS A 2 15.57 7.19 -9.67
CA LYS A 2 14.79 6.02 -10.11
C LYS A 2 13.73 5.74 -9.04
N GLY A 3 12.47 5.62 -9.45
CA GLY A 3 11.40 5.19 -8.56
C GLY A 3 11.47 3.69 -8.26
N PHE A 4 10.63 3.23 -7.34
CA PHE A 4 10.42 1.81 -7.03
C PHE A 4 9.04 1.40 -7.51
N ARG A 5 8.92 0.20 -8.07
CA ARG A 5 7.65 -0.36 -8.52
C ARG A 5 7.00 -1.19 -7.43
N PHE A 6 5.69 -1.03 -7.34
CA PHE A 6 4.84 -1.74 -6.41
C PHE A 6 3.61 -2.27 -7.15
N LEU A 7 2.99 -3.29 -6.58
CA LEU A 7 1.82 -3.95 -7.11
C LEU A 7 0.72 -3.97 -6.04
N LEU A 8 -0.51 -3.69 -6.46
CA LEU A 8 -1.70 -3.80 -5.63
C LEU A 8 -2.56 -4.94 -6.15
N HIS A 9 -2.80 -5.94 -5.31
CA HIS A 9 -3.74 -7.02 -5.56
C HIS A 9 -5.03 -6.75 -4.82
N VAL A 10 -6.16 -6.90 -5.51
CA VAL A 10 -7.49 -6.81 -4.92
C VAL A 10 -8.11 -8.19 -4.99
N TYR A 11 -8.53 -8.71 -3.85
CA TYR A 11 -9.23 -9.98 -3.73
C TYR A 11 -10.66 -9.69 -3.24
N PRO A 12 -11.64 -9.55 -4.15
CA PRO A 12 -13.02 -9.25 -3.78
C PRO A 12 -13.64 -10.27 -2.81
N LYS A 13 -13.17 -11.53 -2.86
CA LYS A 13 -13.61 -12.62 -1.99
C LYS A 13 -12.63 -12.93 -0.84
N GLY A 14 -11.65 -12.05 -0.63
CA GLY A 14 -10.57 -12.24 0.32
C GLY A 14 -9.44 -13.11 -0.22
N ASP A 15 -8.26 -12.99 0.39
CA ASP A 15 -7.15 -13.92 0.21
C ASP A 15 -7.23 -15.08 1.22
N LYS A 16 -6.34 -16.07 1.15
CA LYS A 16 -6.28 -17.25 2.03
C LYS A 16 -6.22 -16.92 3.53
N THR A 17 -5.78 -15.72 3.90
CA THR A 17 -5.68 -15.26 5.29
C THR A 17 -6.81 -14.31 5.70
N ALA A 18 -7.75 -14.03 4.79
CA ALA A 18 -8.83 -13.09 5.04
C ALA A 18 -9.88 -13.66 5.98
N LEU A 19 -10.52 -12.78 6.74
CA LEU A 19 -11.73 -13.14 7.48
C LEU A 19 -12.85 -13.52 6.49
N ALA A 20 -13.65 -14.52 6.86
CA ALA A 20 -14.74 -15.00 6.02
C ALA A 20 -15.69 -13.86 5.60
N GLY A 21 -15.93 -13.73 4.29
CA GLY A 21 -16.81 -12.71 3.71
C GLY A 21 -16.20 -11.31 3.61
N LYS A 22 -14.90 -11.14 3.88
CA LYS A 22 -14.18 -9.88 3.67
C LYS A 22 -13.47 -9.85 2.33
N ALA A 23 -13.44 -8.67 1.73
CA ALA A 23 -12.51 -8.36 0.66
C ALA A 23 -11.15 -7.96 1.25
N THR A 24 -10.08 -8.30 0.55
CA THR A 24 -8.70 -8.03 0.98
C THR A 24 -7.97 -7.27 -0.11
N VAL A 25 -7.13 -6.32 0.30
CA VAL A 25 -6.18 -5.65 -0.57
C VAL A 25 -4.77 -5.98 -0.09
N CYS A 26 -3.94 -6.48 -0.99
CA CYS A 26 -2.55 -6.81 -0.72
C CYS A 26 -1.63 -5.91 -1.55
N PHE A 27 -0.57 -5.48 -0.91
CA PHE A 27 0.51 -4.72 -1.49
C PHE A 27 1.73 -5.60 -1.63
N ALA A 28 2.43 -5.52 -2.76
CA ALA A 28 3.69 -6.22 -2.99
C ALA A 28 4.72 -5.28 -3.62
N GLN A 29 5.99 -5.45 -3.24
CA GLN A 29 7.10 -4.77 -3.89
C GLN A 29 7.59 -5.58 -5.10
N LEU A 30 7.71 -4.93 -6.25
CA LEU A 30 8.30 -5.52 -7.46
C LEU A 30 9.80 -5.23 -7.55
N ASP A 31 10.22 -4.11 -6.99
CA ASP A 31 11.63 -3.75 -6.79
C ASP A 31 11.94 -3.76 -5.29
N SER A 32 13.14 -4.19 -4.90
CA SER A 32 13.54 -4.28 -3.48
C SER A 32 13.75 -2.90 -2.83
N TYR A 33 12.67 -2.28 -2.36
CA TYR A 33 12.70 -1.08 -1.55
C TYR A 33 13.12 -1.42 -0.11
N ARG A 34 14.30 -0.94 0.30
CA ARG A 34 14.86 -1.15 1.64
C ARG A 34 14.65 0.08 2.51
N GLY A 35 13.44 0.25 2.99
CA GLY A 35 13.09 1.37 3.85
C GLY A 35 11.65 1.30 4.34
N GLU A 36 11.23 2.37 4.98
CA GLU A 36 9.90 2.51 5.54
C GLU A 36 8.97 3.25 4.60
N LEU A 37 7.71 2.82 4.50
CA LEU A 37 6.66 3.56 3.82
C LEU A 37 5.54 3.93 4.79
N SER A 38 5.01 5.12 4.60
CA SER A 38 3.64 5.45 4.98
C SER A 38 2.70 5.17 3.80
N TYR A 39 1.46 4.82 4.08
CA TYR A 39 0.45 4.63 3.05
C TYR A 39 -0.91 5.14 3.48
N SER A 40 -1.74 5.48 2.50
CA SER A 40 -3.19 5.58 2.65
C SER A 40 -3.87 4.84 1.51
N LEU A 41 -4.98 4.17 1.82
CA LEU A 41 -5.83 3.42 0.90
C LEU A 41 -7.27 3.86 1.12
N GLU A 42 -7.96 4.20 0.03
CA GLU A 42 -9.40 4.44 0.02
C GLU A 42 -10.07 3.57 -1.05
N VAL A 43 -11.08 2.81 -0.64
CA VAL A 43 -11.80 1.87 -1.51
C VAL A 43 -13.21 1.66 -0.96
N ALA A 44 -14.22 1.75 -1.81
CA ALA A 44 -15.64 1.58 -1.42
C ALA A 44 -16.04 2.44 -0.19
N GLY A 45 -15.54 3.67 -0.11
CA GLY A 45 -15.76 4.58 1.03
C GLY A 45 -15.01 4.22 2.32
N VAL A 46 -14.24 3.13 2.34
CA VAL A 46 -13.40 2.72 3.47
C VAL A 46 -12.02 3.34 3.33
N LYS A 47 -11.58 4.05 4.36
CA LYS A 47 -10.22 4.60 4.48
C LYS A 47 -9.37 3.77 5.42
N LYS A 48 -8.15 3.43 4.99
CA LYS A 48 -7.10 2.81 5.77
C LYS A 48 -5.82 3.63 5.65
N GLN A 49 -5.10 3.77 6.75
CA GLN A 49 -3.83 4.49 6.78
C GLN A 49 -2.87 3.78 7.71
N GLY A 50 -1.58 3.80 7.37
CA GLY A 50 -0.51 3.38 8.27
C GLY A 50 0.72 4.25 8.05
N THR A 51 1.40 4.55 9.15
CA THR A 51 2.45 5.58 9.19
C THR A 51 3.87 5.02 9.14
N ARG A 52 4.05 3.70 9.31
CA ARG A 52 5.40 3.09 9.31
C ARG A 52 5.36 1.60 9.00
N HIS A 53 5.69 1.25 7.75
CA HIS A 53 5.86 -0.14 7.31
C HIS A 53 7.26 -0.34 6.75
N ASP A 54 8.10 -1.08 7.48
CA ASP A 54 9.43 -1.47 7.02
C ASP A 54 9.34 -2.62 6.01
N LEU A 55 9.88 -2.39 4.81
CA LEU A 55 9.88 -3.33 3.69
C LEU A 55 11.24 -3.98 3.44
N SER A 56 12.23 -3.70 4.30
CA SER A 56 13.59 -4.22 4.17
C SER A 56 13.62 -5.75 4.13
N ASP A 57 12.73 -6.40 4.92
CA ASP A 57 12.69 -7.85 5.10
C ASP A 57 11.35 -8.49 4.66
N ARG A 58 10.53 -7.77 3.87
CA ARG A 58 9.16 -8.23 3.53
C ARG A 58 8.80 -7.96 2.08
N SER A 59 8.31 -8.95 1.35
CA SER A 59 7.89 -8.77 -0.06
C SER A 59 6.58 -7.98 -0.23
N GLY A 60 5.85 -7.71 0.86
CA GLY A 60 4.52 -7.12 0.80
C GLY A 60 3.77 -7.25 2.12
N TRP A 61 2.52 -6.79 2.13
CA TRP A 61 1.58 -6.92 3.24
C TRP A 61 0.14 -6.70 2.75
N GLY A 62 -0.87 -7.00 3.56
CA GLY A 62 -2.27 -6.82 3.15
C GLY A 62 -3.22 -6.62 4.31
N TRP A 63 -4.47 -6.25 3.98
CA TRP A 63 -5.53 -5.99 4.95
C TRP A 63 -6.89 -6.38 4.43
N ASP A 64 -7.73 -6.83 5.35
CA ASP A 64 -9.17 -6.84 5.13
C ASP A 64 -9.72 -5.41 5.15
N ILE A 65 -10.49 -5.06 4.14
CA ILE A 65 -10.98 -3.70 3.91
C ILE A 65 -12.45 -3.54 4.31
N CYS A 66 -13.34 -4.22 3.61
CA CYS A 66 -14.80 -4.17 3.76
C CYS A 66 -15.39 -5.57 3.55
N ARG A 67 -16.71 -5.72 3.65
CA ARG A 67 -17.34 -6.97 3.22
C ARG A 67 -17.25 -7.09 1.71
N SER A 68 -17.14 -8.32 1.22
CA SER A 68 -17.13 -8.60 -0.22
C SER A 68 -18.34 -8.01 -0.94
N GLU A 69 -19.52 -8.08 -0.32
CA GLU A 69 -20.75 -7.49 -0.84
C GLU A 69 -20.67 -5.96 -0.97
N ASP A 70 -20.05 -5.28 -0.02
CA ASP A 70 -19.92 -3.82 -0.04
C ASP A 70 -18.98 -3.37 -1.16
N LEU A 71 -17.90 -4.14 -1.41
CA LEU A 71 -16.98 -3.87 -2.50
C LEU A 71 -17.67 -4.00 -3.87
N VAL A 72 -18.46 -5.07 -4.05
CA VAL A 72 -19.19 -5.30 -5.31
C VAL A 72 -20.28 -4.24 -5.49
N ARG A 73 -21.02 -3.89 -4.44
CA ARG A 73 -22.01 -2.81 -4.49
C ARG A 73 -21.38 -1.46 -4.82
N ALA A 74 -20.20 -1.17 -4.28
CA ALA A 74 -19.49 0.07 -4.60
C ALA A 74 -19.11 0.14 -6.09
N ALA A 75 -18.65 -0.97 -6.67
CA ALA A 75 -18.39 -1.05 -8.10
C ALA A 75 -19.68 -0.90 -8.92
N GLN A 76 -20.77 -1.56 -8.53
CA GLN A 76 -22.07 -1.46 -9.22
C GLN A 76 -22.72 -0.08 -9.10
N GLY A 77 -22.33 0.72 -8.11
CA GLY A 77 -22.82 2.07 -7.91
C GLY A 77 -22.20 3.12 -8.83
N THR A 78 -21.17 2.76 -9.61
CA THR A 78 -20.55 3.64 -10.60
C THR A 78 -21.18 3.43 -11.98
N GLU A 79 -21.10 4.45 -12.84
CA GLU A 79 -21.79 4.50 -14.14
C GLU A 79 -21.40 3.34 -15.08
N ASP A 80 -20.18 2.82 -14.95
CA ASP A 80 -19.59 1.78 -15.79
C ASP A 80 -19.32 0.47 -15.03
N GLY A 81 -19.70 0.38 -13.76
CA GLY A 81 -19.39 -0.79 -12.93
C GLY A 81 -17.92 -0.84 -12.46
N THR A 82 -17.14 0.23 -12.63
CA THR A 82 -15.73 0.30 -12.23
C THR A 82 -15.59 0.52 -10.72
N LEU A 83 -14.60 -0.17 -10.13
CA LEU A 83 -14.17 0.07 -8.76
C LEU A 83 -13.00 1.05 -8.74
N GLU A 84 -13.19 2.22 -8.13
CA GLU A 84 -12.09 3.15 -7.86
C GLU A 84 -11.35 2.80 -6.57
N ILE A 85 -10.02 2.81 -6.65
CA ILE A 85 -9.12 2.60 -5.53
C ILE A 85 -8.07 3.70 -5.52
N LEU A 86 -8.04 4.49 -4.47
CA LEU A 86 -7.04 5.53 -4.29
C LEU A 86 -5.95 5.03 -3.36
N VAL A 87 -4.71 5.05 -3.83
CA VAL A 87 -3.52 4.66 -3.05
C VAL A 87 -2.53 5.81 -3.03
N SER A 88 -2.07 6.17 -1.84
CA SER A 88 -0.91 7.05 -1.66
C SER A 88 0.18 6.30 -0.92
N LEU A 89 1.41 6.43 -1.41
CA LEU A 89 2.62 5.91 -0.78
C LEU A 89 3.57 7.07 -0.54
N SER A 90 4.14 7.12 0.66
CA SER A 90 5.11 8.15 1.00
C SER A 90 6.33 7.51 1.65
N ALA A 91 7.48 7.70 1.01
CA ALA A 91 8.77 7.37 1.59
C ALA A 91 9.29 8.56 2.41
N PRO A 92 9.96 8.32 3.56
CA PRO A 92 10.63 9.38 4.27
C PRO A 92 11.69 10.01 3.36
N VAL A 93 11.73 11.34 3.33
CA VAL A 93 12.81 12.07 2.65
C VAL A 93 14.09 11.80 3.43
N SER A 94 15.06 11.11 2.82
CA SER A 94 16.37 10.86 3.43
C SER A 94 16.97 12.18 3.90
N LYS A 95 17.29 12.30 5.20
CA LYS A 95 18.05 13.46 5.69
C LYS A 95 19.42 13.45 5.01
N LEU A 96 19.78 14.59 4.43
CA LEU A 96 21.08 14.79 3.79
C LEU A 96 22.16 14.78 4.89
N VAL A 97 22.96 13.72 4.96
CA VAL A 97 24.10 13.66 5.90
C VAL A 97 25.27 14.36 5.23
N VAL A 98 25.56 15.59 5.65
CA VAL A 98 26.77 16.30 5.24
C VAL A 98 27.94 15.77 6.07
N ILE A 99 28.77 14.91 5.47
CA ILE A 99 30.05 14.51 6.07
C ILE A 99 31.08 15.59 5.73
N ARG A 100 31.47 16.41 6.71
CA ARG A 100 32.62 17.33 6.56
C ARG A 100 33.86 16.64 7.10
N GLY A 101 34.74 16.18 6.21
CA GLY A 101 36.08 15.74 6.57
C GLY A 101 37.01 16.95 6.73
N TYR A 102 37.77 17.00 7.82
CA TYR A 102 38.89 17.93 7.97
C TYR A 102 40.19 17.13 7.80
N THR A 103 41.07 17.55 6.90
CA THR A 103 42.47 17.13 6.92
C THR A 103 43.19 17.89 8.03
N LYS A 104 43.80 17.17 8.96
CA LYS A 104 44.78 17.76 9.89
C LYS A 104 46.00 18.18 9.06
N ASN A 105 46.30 19.47 9.04
CA ASN A 105 47.64 19.98 8.73
C ASN A 105 48.46 19.98 10.02
#